data_AF-A0A1M4ZLC4-F1
#
_entry.id   AF-A0A1M4ZLC4-F1
#
_cell.length_a   1.000
_cell.length_b   1.000
_cell.length_c   1.000
_cell.angle_alpha   90.00
_cell.angle_beta   90.00
_cell.angle_gamma   90.00
#
_symmetry.space_group_name_H-M   'P 1'
#
loop_
_entity.id
_entity.type
_entity.pdbx_description
1 polymer ?
#
loop_
_entity_poly.entity_id
_entity_poly.type
_entity_poly.pdbx_seq_one_letter_code
_entity_poly.pdbx_strand_id
1 'polypeptide(L)'
;MEHHASKHDKSIFEIPLTEAERLTKAWAARHNFIKAYLIDAQELKDMIDERGASYVRVYFGWDNEMEKGREQRLIMVPANEYGNDMINEEANRAQDAVENSNIFDFTMPCPPTCSPEGPLNQL
;
A
#
# COMPACT_ATOMS: atom_id res chain seq x y z
N MET A 1 -9.89 12.09 -41.83
CA MET A 1 -9.16 12.40 -40.58
C MET A 1 -9.17 11.13 -39.77
N GLU A 2 -8.09 10.35 -39.88
CA GLU A 2 -7.98 9.07 -39.19
C GLU A 2 -7.68 9.36 -37.72
N HIS A 3 -8.57 8.91 -36.84
CA HIS A 3 -8.30 8.92 -35.41
C HIS A 3 -7.17 7.94 -35.12
N HIS A 4 -5.96 8.47 -34.91
CA HIS A 4 -4.89 7.71 -34.26
C HIS A 4 -5.31 7.44 -32.82
N ALA A 5 -5.90 6.25 -32.60
CA ALA A 5 -5.95 5.66 -31.28
C ALA A 5 -4.50 5.47 -30.82
N SER A 6 -4.08 6.25 -29.81
CA SER A 6 -2.78 6.12 -29.18
C SER A 6 -2.62 4.68 -28.68
N LYS A 7 -1.58 3.99 -29.16
CA LYS A 7 -1.10 2.70 -28.63
C LYS A 7 -0.50 2.92 -27.23
N HIS A 8 -1.32 3.26 -26.25
CA HIS A 8 -1.00 2.89 -24.87
C HIS A 8 -1.44 1.43 -24.72
N ASP A 9 -0.50 0.56 -25.06
CA ASP A 9 -0.59 -0.87 -24.84
C ASP A 9 -0.97 -1.08 -23.37
N LYS A 10 -2.14 -1.68 -23.12
CA LYS A 10 -2.61 -1.95 -21.76
C LYS A 10 -1.50 -2.67 -21.01
N SER A 11 -1.14 -2.18 -19.84
CA SER A 11 -0.12 -2.84 -19.03
C SER A 11 -0.54 -4.30 -18.82
N ILE A 12 0.38 -5.25 -18.98
CA ILE A 12 0.11 -6.67 -18.71
C ILE A 12 -0.33 -6.94 -17.26
N PHE A 13 -0.18 -5.94 -16.39
CA PHE A 13 -0.56 -5.95 -14.98
C PHE A 13 -1.87 -5.20 -14.70
N GLU A 14 -2.46 -4.51 -15.69
CA GLU A 14 -3.72 -3.79 -15.54
C GLU A 14 -4.90 -4.79 -15.56
N ILE A 15 -5.71 -4.79 -14.49
CA ILE A 15 -6.94 -5.58 -14.44
C ILE A 15 -8.15 -4.73 -14.88
N PRO A 16 -9.19 -5.32 -15.50
CA PRO A 16 -10.42 -4.60 -15.85
C PRO A 16 -11.13 -4.03 -14.61
N LEU A 17 -11.78 -2.86 -14.76
CA LEU A 17 -12.56 -2.23 -13.68
C LEU A 17 -13.60 -3.17 -13.07
N THR A 18 -14.31 -3.93 -13.90
CA THR A 18 -15.33 -4.90 -13.46
C THR A 18 -14.75 -6.02 -12.59
N GLU A 19 -13.50 -6.41 -12.85
CA GLU A 19 -12.79 -7.39 -12.03
C GLU A 19 -12.36 -6.77 -10.69
N ALA A 20 -11.82 -5.54 -10.72
CA ALA A 20 -11.48 -4.80 -9.51
C ALA A 20 -12.69 -4.62 -8.58
N GLU A 21 -13.83 -4.15 -9.12
CA GLU A 21 -15.07 -3.99 -8.36
C GLU A 21 -15.55 -5.32 -7.72
N ARG A 22 -15.47 -6.43 -8.47
CA ARG A 22 -15.86 -7.75 -7.97
C ARG A 22 -14.98 -8.19 -6.79
N LEU A 23 -13.67 -7.97 -6.89
CA LEU A 23 -12.71 -8.32 -5.84
C LEU A 23 -12.93 -7.45 -4.59
N THR A 24 -13.09 -6.14 -4.75
CA THR A 24 -13.34 -5.21 -3.64
C THR A 24 -14.69 -5.48 -2.95
N LYS A 25 -15.76 -5.80 -3.70
CA LYS A 25 -17.04 -6.26 -3.12
C LYS A 25 -16.87 -7.51 -2.27
N ALA A 26 -16.14 -8.50 -2.77
CA ALA A 26 -15.90 -9.75 -2.04
C ALA A 26 -15.04 -9.54 -0.78
N TRP A 27 -14.17 -8.53 -0.76
CA TRP A 27 -13.42 -8.12 0.42
C TRP A 27 -14.33 -7.48 1.47
N ALA A 28 -15.16 -6.50 1.07
CA ALA A 28 -16.11 -5.83 1.96
C ALA A 28 -17.15 -6.80 2.55
N ALA A 29 -17.64 -7.76 1.75
CA ALA A 29 -18.59 -8.78 2.19
C ALA A 29 -18.06 -9.71 3.30
N ARG A 30 -16.75 -9.73 3.53
CA ARG A 30 -16.13 -10.49 4.63
C ARG A 30 -15.99 -9.69 5.93
N HIS A 31 -16.66 -8.54 6.03
CA HIS A 31 -16.60 -7.64 7.19
C HIS A 31 -15.19 -7.12 7.49
N ASN A 32 -14.32 -7.04 6.48
CA ASN A 32 -13.07 -6.30 6.60
C ASN A 32 -13.39 -4.81 6.74
N PHE A 33 -12.90 -4.21 7.81
CA PHE A 33 -13.20 -2.82 8.12
C PHE A 33 -12.51 -1.86 7.14
N ILE A 34 -11.23 -2.09 6.87
CA ILE A 34 -10.47 -1.24 5.95
C ILE A 34 -10.70 -1.71 4.52
N LYS A 35 -11.15 -0.78 3.67
CA LYS A 35 -11.46 -1.06 2.26
C LYS A 35 -10.30 -0.77 1.33
N ALA A 36 -9.47 0.20 1.70
CA ALA A 36 -8.31 0.63 0.93
C ALA A 36 -7.36 1.42 1.83
N TYR A 37 -6.13 1.55 1.35
CA TYR A 37 -5.16 2.49 1.89
C TYR A 37 -4.70 3.42 0.78
N LEU A 38 -4.66 4.70 1.08
CA LEU A 38 -4.04 5.69 0.20
C LEU A 38 -2.56 5.80 0.61
N ILE A 39 -1.67 5.69 -0.38
CA ILE A 39 -0.22 5.81 -0.23
C ILE A 39 0.19 7.06 -1.00
N ASP A 40 0.97 7.93 -0.38
CA ASP A 40 1.55 9.09 -1.06
C ASP A 40 2.60 8.62 -2.08
N ALA A 41 2.43 9.04 -3.33
CA ALA A 41 3.28 8.60 -4.42
C ALA A 41 4.70 9.18 -4.34
N GLN A 42 4.86 10.37 -3.77
CA GLN A 42 6.17 10.99 -3.59
C GLN A 42 6.91 10.29 -2.46
N GLU A 43 6.26 10.00 -1.32
CA GLU A 43 6.89 9.25 -0.23
C GLU A 43 7.29 7.84 -0.65
N LEU A 44 6.44 7.16 -1.44
CA LEU A 44 6.77 5.84 -2.01
C LEU A 44 8.00 5.93 -2.92
N LYS A 45 8.08 6.98 -3.74
CA LYS A 45 9.22 7.21 -4.63
C LYS A 45 10.50 7.52 -3.85
N ASP A 46 10.43 8.41 -2.88
CA ASP A 46 11.59 8.78 -2.06
C ASP A 46 12.13 7.57 -1.29
N MET A 47 11.25 6.73 -0.74
CA MET A 47 11.66 5.46 -0.10
C MET A 47 12.41 4.52 -1.07
N ILE A 48 12.00 4.47 -2.34
CA ILE A 48 12.65 3.66 -3.37
C ILE A 48 14.00 4.28 -3.77
N ASP A 49 14.02 5.57 -4.06
CA ASP A 49 15.16 6.30 -4.62
C ASP A 49 16.28 6.49 -3.59
N GLU A 50 15.96 6.83 -2.33
CA GLU A 50 16.95 7.08 -1.28
C GLU A 50 17.77 5.83 -0.92
N ARG A 51 17.18 4.64 -1.06
CA ARG A 51 17.79 3.37 -0.67
C ARG A 51 18.23 2.50 -1.84
N GLY A 52 17.88 2.88 -3.08
CA GLY A 52 18.09 2.03 -4.25
C GLY A 52 17.28 0.73 -4.17
N ALA A 53 16.09 0.79 -3.58
CA ALA A 53 15.21 -0.37 -3.50
C ALA A 53 14.72 -0.75 -4.89
N SER A 54 14.55 -2.05 -5.14
CA SER A 54 13.95 -2.55 -6.40
C SER A 54 12.49 -2.94 -6.22
N TYR A 55 12.09 -3.24 -4.97
CA TYR A 55 10.74 -3.64 -4.62
C TYR A 55 10.30 -2.97 -3.32
N VAL A 56 8.99 -2.97 -3.10
CA VAL A 56 8.38 -2.60 -1.83
C VAL A 56 7.54 -3.77 -1.35
N ARG A 57 7.82 -4.24 -0.14
CA ARG A 57 7.01 -5.25 0.54
C ARG A 57 6.01 -4.56 1.45
N VAL A 58 4.78 -5.06 1.44
CA VAL A 58 3.70 -4.57 2.30
C VAL A 58 3.29 -5.67 3.26
N TYR A 59 3.35 -5.38 4.56
CA TYR A 59 2.89 -6.24 5.64
C TYR A 59 1.57 -5.69 6.22
N PHE A 60 0.72 -6.60 6.70
CA PHE A 60 -0.48 -6.26 7.44
C PHE A 60 -0.22 -6.39 8.93
N GLY A 61 -0.42 -5.31 9.68
CA GLY A 61 -0.28 -5.25 11.13
C GLY A 61 -1.62 -5.12 11.83
N TRP A 62 -1.62 -5.47 13.12
CA TRP A 62 -2.75 -5.25 14.03
C TRP A 62 -2.30 -4.46 15.26
N ASP A 63 -2.82 -3.26 15.40
CA ASP A 63 -2.52 -2.30 16.46
C ASP A 63 -3.59 -2.42 17.55
N ASN A 64 -3.24 -3.08 18.67
CA ASN A 64 -4.15 -3.31 19.79
C ASN A 64 -4.41 -2.07 20.65
N GLU A 65 -3.66 -0.97 20.42
CA GLU A 65 -3.79 0.26 21.20
C GLU A 65 -4.73 1.27 20.53
N MET A 66 -5.08 1.04 19.27
CA MET A 66 -5.99 1.90 18.51
C MET A 66 -7.47 1.67 18.82
N GLU A 67 -8.29 2.68 18.45
CA GLU A 67 -9.74 2.59 18.52
C GLU A 67 -10.28 1.43 17.67
N LYS A 68 -11.31 0.76 18.17
CA LYS A 68 -11.97 -0.34 17.46
C LYS A 68 -12.45 0.08 16.07
N GLY A 69 -12.04 -0.67 15.07
CA GLY A 69 -12.20 -0.39 13.65
C GLY A 69 -10.92 0.12 12.98
N ARG A 70 -9.95 0.67 13.70
CA ARG A 70 -8.72 1.23 13.10
C ARG A 70 -7.46 0.45 13.43
N GLU A 71 -7.59 -0.76 13.96
CA GLU A 71 -6.47 -1.58 14.39
C GLU A 71 -5.62 -2.09 13.20
N GLN A 72 -6.18 -2.17 12.00
CA GLN A 72 -5.47 -2.68 10.84
C GLN A 72 -4.48 -1.63 10.28
N ARG A 73 -3.20 -2.00 10.18
CA ARG A 73 -2.12 -1.16 9.65
C ARG A 73 -1.51 -1.77 8.38
N LEU A 74 -1.07 -0.93 7.44
CA LEU A 74 -0.11 -1.36 6.42
C LEU A 74 1.27 -0.84 6.76
N ILE A 75 2.23 -1.75 6.66
CA ILE A 75 3.63 -1.47 6.95
C ILE A 75 4.42 -1.74 5.68
N MET A 76 5.14 -0.72 5.19
CA MET A 76 5.93 -0.79 3.97
C MET A 76 7.41 -0.94 4.29
N VAL A 77 8.08 -1.83 3.57
CA VAL A 77 9.50 -2.12 3.74
C VAL A 77 10.17 -2.15 2.36
N PRO A 78 11.23 -1.36 2.12
CA PRO A 78 12.01 -1.44 0.89
C PRO A 78 12.73 -2.80 0.80
N ALA A 79 12.82 -3.35 -0.40
CA ALA A 79 13.52 -4.62 -0.67
C ALA A 79 14.46 -4.49 -1.87
N ASN A 80 15.58 -5.20 -1.81
CA ASN A 80 16.62 -5.16 -2.85
C ASN A 80 16.25 -6.01 -4.08
N GLU A 81 17.09 -5.98 -5.11
CA GLU A 81 16.87 -6.71 -6.38
C GLU A 81 16.68 -8.23 -6.24
N TYR A 82 17.09 -8.83 -5.12
CA TYR A 82 16.89 -10.25 -4.81
C TYR A 82 15.60 -10.51 -4.02
N GLY A 83 14.82 -9.46 -3.74
CA GLY A 83 13.60 -9.53 -2.95
C GLY A 83 13.84 -9.60 -1.43
N ASN A 84 15.06 -9.35 -0.95
CA ASN A 84 15.35 -9.34 0.48
C ASN A 84 15.03 -7.97 1.08
N ASP A 85 14.44 -7.97 2.28
CA ASP A 85 14.04 -6.76 2.99
C ASP A 85 15.28 -5.96 3.42
N MET A 86 15.26 -4.65 3.17
CA MET A 86 16.33 -3.72 3.49
C MET A 86 16.12 -3.07 4.86
N ILE A 87 15.92 -3.92 5.87
CA ILE A 87 15.70 -3.50 7.26
C ILE A 87 17.05 -3.21 7.91
N ASN A 88 17.12 -2.15 8.72
CA ASN A 88 18.31 -1.87 9.51
C ASN A 88 18.35 -2.76 10.76
N GLU A 89 18.96 -3.95 10.64
CA GLU A 89 19.03 -4.93 11.75
C GLU A 89 19.93 -4.49 12.92
N GLU A 90 20.81 -3.51 12.73
CA GLU A 90 21.65 -2.96 13.81
C GLU A 90 20.82 -2.12 14.79
N ALA A 91 19.75 -1.47 14.31
CA ALA A 91 18.78 -0.77 15.16
C ALA A 91 17.95 -1.72 16.06
N ASN A 92 17.90 -3.02 15.74
CA ASN A 92 17.14 -4.02 16.49
C ASN A 92 17.89 -4.63 17.69
N ARG A 93 19.18 -4.30 17.89
CA ARG A 93 20.01 -4.86 18.98
C ARG A 93 20.28 -3.89 20.15
N ALA A 94 19.91 -2.62 20.01
CA ALA A 94 19.90 -1.68 21.13
C ALA A 94 18.50 -1.71 21.78
N GLN A 95 18.44 -1.64 23.12
CA GLN A 95 17.19 -1.52 23.88
C GLN A 95 16.36 -0.27 23.48
N ASP A 96 16.97 0.62 22.71
CA ASP A 96 16.41 1.79 22.05
C ASP A 96 16.11 1.44 20.58
N ALA A 97 15.18 0.50 20.35
CA ALA A 97 14.51 0.50 19.06
C ALA A 97 13.87 1.89 18.88
N VAL A 98 13.83 2.39 17.65
CA VAL A 98 12.67 3.11 17.04
C VAL A 98 13.10 4.17 16.02
N GLU A 99 14.32 4.71 16.05
CA GLU A 99 14.75 5.68 15.03
C GLU A 99 15.59 4.99 13.96
N ASN A 100 15.05 4.85 12.74
CA ASN A 100 15.71 4.34 11.52
C ASN A 100 15.68 2.82 11.24
N SER A 101 14.57 2.14 11.57
CA SER A 101 14.34 0.73 11.18
C SER A 101 14.16 0.52 9.66
N ASN A 102 13.93 1.61 8.90
CA ASN A 102 13.49 1.60 7.49
C ASN A 102 12.14 0.91 7.29
N ILE A 103 11.28 0.97 8.30
CA ILE A 103 9.91 0.49 8.24
C ILE A 103 9.00 1.72 8.23
N PHE A 104 8.12 1.80 7.24
CA PHE A 104 7.31 2.99 7.00
C PHE A 104 5.82 2.69 7.11
N ASP A 105 5.05 3.61 7.70
CA ASP A 105 3.58 3.60 7.70
C ASP A 105 3.09 4.98 7.22
N PHE A 106 3.02 5.15 5.91
CA PHE A 106 2.45 6.33 5.24
C PHE A 106 0.99 6.13 4.86
N THR A 107 0.35 5.10 5.43
CA THR A 107 -0.90 4.61 4.89
C THR A 107 -2.07 5.27 5.58
N MET A 108 -2.95 5.89 4.79
CA MET A 108 -4.18 6.44 5.31
C MET A 108 -5.33 5.45 5.11
N PRO A 109 -5.86 4.84 6.18
CA PRO A 109 -6.92 3.86 6.07
C PRO A 109 -8.25 4.51 5.66
N CYS A 110 -8.95 3.88 4.73
CA CYS A 110 -10.30 4.24 4.32
C CYS A 110 -11.32 3.32 5.02
N PRO A 111 -12.26 3.86 5.84
CA PRO A 111 -12.52 5.28 6.19
C PRO A 111 -11.58 5.88 7.27
N PRO A 112 -11.36 7.22 7.31
CA PRO A 112 -12.14 8.30 6.65
C PRO A 112 -11.59 8.80 5.30
N THR A 113 -10.45 8.31 4.81
CA THR A 113 -9.79 8.87 3.61
C THR A 113 -10.27 8.28 2.28
N CYS A 114 -11.43 7.63 2.28
CA CYS A 114 -12.01 7.06 1.07
C CYS A 114 -12.26 8.15 0.01
N SER A 115 -11.98 7.86 -1.26
CA SER A 115 -12.35 8.75 -2.36
C SER A 115 -13.88 8.84 -2.46
N PRO A 116 -14.50 10.02 -2.21
CA PRO A 116 -15.95 10.13 -2.02
C PRO A 116 -16.79 9.70 -3.22
N GLU A 117 -16.25 9.76 -4.44
CA GLU A 117 -16.96 9.47 -5.68
C GLU A 117 -16.40 8.27 -6.47
N GLY A 118 -15.41 7.56 -5.93
CA GLY A 118 -14.79 6.43 -6.62
C GLY A 118 -15.72 5.21 -6.76
N PRO A 119 -15.75 4.51 -7.91
CA PRO A 119 -16.60 3.33 -8.13
C PRO A 119 -16.30 2.18 -7.14
N LEU A 120 -15.09 2.15 -6.58
CA LEU A 120 -14.67 1.18 -5.56
C LEU A 120 -15.10 1.55 -4.14
N ASN A 121 -15.49 2.80 -3.89
CA ASN A 121 -15.91 3.29 -2.57
C ASN A 121 -17.41 3.09 -2.30
N GLN A 122 -18.24 3.09 -3.35
CA GLN A 122 -19.70 2.96 -3.25
C GLN A 122 -20.17 1.50 -3.04
N LEU A 123 -19.26 0.59 -2.68
CA LEU A 123 -19.47 -0.86 -2.62
C LEU A 123 -19.56 -1.39 -1.18
#